data_AF-A0A2D5T6K7-F1
#
_entry.id   AF-A0A2D5T6K7-F1
#
_cell.length_a   1.000
_cell.length_b   1.000
_cell.length_c   1.000
_cell.angle_alpha   90.00
_cell.angle_beta   90.00
_cell.angle_gamma   90.00
#
_symmetry.space_group_name_H-M   'P 1'
#
loop_
_entity.id
_entity.type
_entity.pdbx_description
1 polymer ?
#
loop_
_entity_poly.entity_id
_entity_poly.type
_entity_poly.pdbx_seq_one_letter_code
_entity_poly.pdbx_strand_id
1 'polypeptide(L)'
;MKYLHTMVRITDIKSSIHFYCEKLGLKEIKRYENKEGRFTLIFLAAPGDEEAQLELTYNWDSEVYGEGRNFGHLAYQVENIYETCKGLMDAGILINRPPRDGQMAFIRSPDNISIELLQKG
;
A
#
# COMPACT_ATOMS: atom_id res chain seq x y z
N MET A 1 24.14 9.00 -3.72
CA MET A 1 23.14 7.97 -3.35
C MET A 1 21.77 8.57 -3.55
N LYS A 2 20.83 7.87 -4.22
CA LYS A 2 19.47 8.35 -4.50
C LYS A 2 18.48 7.30 -3.99
N TYR A 3 17.48 7.71 -3.22
CA TYR A 3 16.38 6.83 -2.82
C TYR A 3 15.43 6.64 -4.01
N LEU A 4 14.96 5.40 -4.23
CA LEU A 4 14.18 5.06 -5.43
C LEU A 4 12.77 4.59 -5.10
N HIS A 5 12.62 3.70 -4.12
CA HIS A 5 11.33 3.12 -3.74
C HIS A 5 11.41 2.44 -2.38
N THR A 6 10.25 2.21 -1.76
CA THR A 6 10.06 1.19 -0.72
C THR A 6 9.50 -0.07 -1.35
N MET A 7 10.02 -1.25 -1.01
CA MET A 7 9.48 -2.53 -1.52
C MET A 7 8.75 -3.29 -0.42
N VAL A 8 7.58 -3.86 -0.78
CA VAL A 8 6.88 -4.86 0.02
C VAL A 8 6.58 -6.10 -0.84
N ARG A 9 6.57 -7.26 -0.20
CA ARG A 9 6.17 -8.50 -0.88
C ARG A 9 4.67 -8.71 -0.75
N ILE A 10 4.07 -9.25 -1.81
CA ILE A 10 2.66 -9.54 -1.89
C ILE A 10 2.42 -10.99 -2.30
N THR A 11 1.30 -11.57 -1.87
CA THR A 11 0.92 -12.95 -2.17
C THR A 11 -0.08 -13.09 -3.32
N ASP A 12 -0.82 -12.02 -3.65
CA ASP A 12 -1.79 -12.02 -4.75
C ASP A 12 -1.88 -10.64 -5.42
N ILE A 13 -1.48 -10.57 -6.70
CA ILE A 13 -1.50 -9.33 -7.49
C ILE A 13 -2.89 -8.71 -7.51
N LYS A 14 -3.95 -9.51 -7.67
CA LYS A 14 -5.30 -8.98 -7.86
C LYS A 14 -5.80 -8.28 -6.59
N SER A 15 -5.64 -8.92 -5.44
CA SER A 15 -6.03 -8.38 -4.13
C SER A 15 -5.19 -7.14 -3.79
N SER A 16 -3.89 -7.14 -4.09
CA SER A 16 -3.04 -5.97 -3.86
C SER A 16 -3.42 -4.80 -4.76
N ILE A 17 -3.69 -5.00 -6.05
CA ILE A 17 -4.14 -3.91 -6.95
C ILE A 17 -5.50 -3.38 -6.51
N HIS A 18 -6.44 -4.26 -6.15
CA HIS A 18 -7.74 -3.85 -5.64
C HIS A 18 -7.58 -2.96 -4.40
N PHE A 19 -6.74 -3.37 -3.44
CA PHE A 19 -6.48 -2.58 -2.23
C PHE A 19 -5.75 -1.26 -2.53
N TYR A 20 -4.56 -1.31 -3.12
CA TYR A 20 -3.69 -0.14 -3.26
C TYR A 20 -4.19 0.84 -4.32
N CYS A 21 -4.73 0.36 -5.44
CA CYS A 21 -5.15 1.23 -6.54
C CYS A 21 -6.63 1.60 -6.47
N GLU A 22 -7.52 0.63 -6.28
CA GLU A 22 -8.96 0.91 -6.33
C GLU A 22 -9.51 1.46 -5.01
N LYS A 23 -8.97 1.05 -3.86
CA LYS A 23 -9.45 1.53 -2.56
C LYS A 23 -8.62 2.69 -2.01
N LEU A 24 -7.30 2.56 -2.01
CA LEU A 24 -6.40 3.60 -1.48
C LEU A 24 -6.12 4.72 -2.50
N GLY A 25 -6.27 4.45 -3.81
CA GLY A 25 -6.18 5.46 -4.86
C GLY A 25 -4.81 5.63 -5.52
N LEU A 26 -3.84 4.76 -5.21
CA LEU A 26 -2.54 4.76 -5.89
C LEU A 26 -2.70 4.41 -7.38
N LYS A 27 -1.70 4.78 -8.18
CA LYS A 27 -1.65 4.45 -9.62
C LYS A 27 -0.48 3.55 -9.90
N GLU A 28 -0.74 2.52 -10.70
CA GLU A 28 0.34 1.72 -11.29
C GLU A 28 1.07 2.58 -12.32
N ILE A 29 2.35 2.80 -12.08
CA ILE A 29 3.22 3.62 -12.94
C ILE A 29 4.11 2.76 -13.83
N LYS A 30 4.42 1.53 -13.40
CA LYS A 30 5.27 0.59 -14.13
C LYS A 30 5.04 -0.83 -13.66
N ARG A 31 5.12 -1.78 -14.59
CA ARG A 31 5.14 -3.22 -14.31
C ARG A 31 6.26 -3.89 -15.08
N TYR A 32 6.91 -4.85 -14.44
CA TYR A 32 7.98 -5.64 -15.03
C TYR A 32 7.84 -7.10 -14.63
N GLU A 33 8.04 -8.00 -15.59
CA GLU A 33 8.03 -9.44 -15.36
C GLU A 33 9.40 -10.02 -15.70
N ASN A 34 9.92 -10.86 -14.82
CA ASN A 34 11.12 -11.63 -15.08
C ASN A 34 10.78 -13.12 -15.08
N LYS A 35 10.73 -13.71 -16.28
CA LYS A 35 10.40 -15.14 -16.46
C LYS A 35 11.49 -16.07 -15.93
N GLU A 36 12.75 -15.70 -16.08
CA GLU A 36 13.89 -16.49 -15.62
C GLU A 36 13.98 -16.48 -14.09
N GLY A 37 13.81 -15.29 -13.48
CA GLY A 37 13.75 -15.11 -12.04
C GLY A 37 12.40 -15.45 -11.39
N ARG A 38 11.36 -15.69 -12.20
CA ARG A 38 9.99 -16.06 -11.79
C ARG A 38 9.34 -15.07 -10.79
N PHE A 39 9.36 -13.80 -11.14
CA PHE A 39 8.69 -12.76 -10.36
C PHE A 39 8.08 -11.64 -11.21
N THR A 40 7.14 -10.91 -10.63
CA THR A 40 6.55 -9.68 -11.15
C THR A 40 6.81 -8.54 -10.18
N LEU A 41 7.28 -7.40 -10.69
CA LEU A 41 7.41 -6.15 -9.95
C LEU A 41 6.35 -5.17 -10.45
N ILE A 42 5.66 -4.51 -9.52
CA ILE A 42 4.63 -3.51 -9.83
C ILE A 42 4.94 -2.26 -9.02
N PHE A 43 5.20 -1.16 -9.69
CA PHE A 43 5.49 0.12 -9.06
C PHE A 43 4.22 0.95 -9.03
N LEU A 44 3.89 1.43 -7.83
CA LEU A 44 2.74 2.27 -7.54
C LEU A 44 3.21 3.62 -7.00
N ALA A 45 2.43 4.67 -7.25
CA ALA A 45 2.63 5.98 -6.65
C ALA A 45 1.30 6.67 -6.35
N ALA A 46 1.31 7.60 -5.40
CA ALA A 46 0.18 8.51 -5.22
C ALA A 46 0.14 9.50 -6.40
N PRO A 47 -1.05 9.92 -6.88
CA PRO A 47 -1.13 10.89 -7.97
C PRO A 47 -0.36 12.17 -7.67
N GLY A 48 0.60 12.54 -8.53
CA GLY A 48 1.46 13.71 -8.34
C GLY A 48 2.67 13.51 -7.43
N ASP A 49 2.93 12.28 -6.97
CA ASP A 49 4.10 11.90 -6.17
C ASP A 49 4.82 10.67 -6.76
N GLU A 50 5.02 10.68 -8.09
CA GLU A 50 5.61 9.56 -8.84
C GLU A 50 7.08 9.27 -8.51
N GLU A 51 7.74 10.13 -7.73
CA GLU A 51 9.10 9.92 -7.23
C GLU A 51 9.13 9.06 -5.95
N ALA A 52 8.04 9.02 -5.16
CA ALA A 52 7.93 8.26 -3.91
C ALA A 52 7.24 6.89 -4.16
N GLN A 53 7.95 5.98 -4.80
CA GLN A 53 7.34 4.75 -5.32
C GLN A 53 7.23 3.65 -4.26
N LEU A 54 6.09 2.94 -4.30
CA LEU A 54 5.90 1.64 -3.66
C LEU A 54 6.11 0.54 -4.71
N GLU A 55 7.13 -0.29 -4.51
CA GLU A 55 7.33 -1.52 -5.28
C GLU A 55 6.60 -2.68 -4.60
N LEU A 56 5.66 -3.31 -5.32
CA LEU A 56 5.09 -4.59 -4.96
C LEU A 56 5.87 -5.70 -5.67
N THR A 57 6.44 -6.62 -4.91
CA THR A 57 7.11 -7.81 -5.45
C THR A 57 6.22 -9.04 -5.27
N TYR A 58 5.83 -9.65 -6.38
CA TYR A 58 5.13 -10.93 -6.41
C TYR A 58 6.04 -12.03 -6.94
N ASN A 59 6.41 -12.98 -6.09
CA ASN A 59 7.11 -14.19 -6.50
C ASN A 59 6.09 -15.21 -7.03
N TRP A 60 6.36 -15.82 -8.18
CA TRP A 60 5.41 -16.74 -8.82
C TRP A 60 5.33 -18.08 -8.10
N ASP A 61 6.41 -18.43 -7.40
CA ASP A 61 6.45 -19.58 -6.51
C ASP A 61 5.95 -19.13 -5.12
N SER A 62 4.90 -19.80 -4.64
CA SER A 62 4.20 -19.39 -3.43
C SER A 62 5.11 -19.45 -2.20
N GLU A 63 5.08 -18.38 -1.40
CA GLU A 63 5.82 -18.24 -0.17
C GLU A 63 4.89 -17.67 0.92
N VAL A 64 5.10 -18.08 2.17
CA VAL A 64 4.39 -17.50 3.31
C VAL A 64 5.24 -16.37 3.90
N TYR A 65 4.76 -15.14 3.77
CA TYR A 65 5.40 -13.99 4.40
C TYR A 65 4.93 -13.82 5.84
N GLY A 66 5.90 -13.74 6.77
CA GLY A 66 5.64 -13.35 8.16
C GLY A 66 5.66 -11.83 8.35
N GLU A 67 5.18 -11.36 9.51
CA GLU A 67 5.24 -9.94 9.90
C GLU A 67 6.51 -9.68 10.73
N GLY A 68 7.31 -8.68 10.32
CA GLY A 68 8.49 -8.22 11.07
C GLY A 68 8.19 -6.95 11.86
N ARG A 69 8.57 -6.89 13.14
CA ARG A 69 8.36 -5.71 14.01
C ARG A 69 9.28 -4.51 13.72
N ASN A 70 10.24 -4.69 12.82
CA ASN A 70 11.22 -3.66 12.43
C ASN A 70 10.70 -2.75 11.31
N PHE A 71 9.74 -3.21 10.50
CA PHE A 71 9.09 -2.37 9.50
C PHE A 71 7.84 -1.74 10.11
N GLY A 72 7.81 -0.40 10.18
CA GLY A 72 6.74 0.34 10.84
C GLY A 72 5.46 0.39 10.01
N HIS A 73 5.47 1.14 8.92
CA HIS A 73 4.32 1.34 8.03
C HIS A 73 4.75 2.08 6.76
N LEU A 74 3.85 2.12 5.78
CA LEU A 74 3.82 3.15 4.74
C LEU A 74 2.91 4.29 5.21
N ALA A 75 3.18 5.54 4.83
CA ALA A 75 2.39 6.70 5.24
C ALA A 75 1.91 7.50 4.03
N TYR A 76 0.64 7.94 4.06
CA TYR A 76 0.04 8.78 3.03
C TYR A 76 -0.76 9.91 3.66
N GLN A 77 -0.65 11.10 3.07
CA GLN A 77 -1.51 12.23 3.42
C GLN A 77 -2.85 12.13 2.65
N VAL A 78 -3.95 12.51 3.32
CA VAL A 78 -5.30 12.51 2.74
C VAL A 78 -5.98 13.86 3.00
N GLU A 79 -6.82 14.31 2.06
CA GLU A 79 -7.48 15.61 2.15
C GLU A 79 -8.54 15.66 3.28
N ASN A 80 -9.28 14.56 3.49
CA ASN A 80 -10.23 14.43 4.58
C ASN A 80 -10.19 13.00 5.13
N ILE A 81 -9.68 12.86 6.35
CA ILE A 81 -9.45 11.56 6.96
C ILE A 81 -10.75 10.81 7.29
N TYR A 82 -11.82 11.52 7.66
CA TYR A 82 -13.10 10.90 7.98
C TYR A 82 -13.80 10.38 6.73
N GLU A 83 -13.83 11.17 5.65
CA GLU A 83 -14.35 10.74 4.36
C GLU A 83 -13.55 9.58 3.79
N THR A 84 -12.21 9.64 3.89
CA THR A 84 -11.34 8.55 3.46
C THR A 84 -11.61 7.27 4.24
N CYS A 85 -11.64 7.34 5.58
CA CYS A 85 -11.95 6.17 6.42
C CYS A 85 -13.34 5.62 6.13
N LYS A 86 -14.34 6.48 5.90
CA LYS A 86 -15.68 6.06 5.53
C LYS A 86 -15.68 5.32 4.19
N GLY A 87 -15.05 5.87 3.15
CA GLY A 87 -14.95 5.23 1.83
C GLY A 87 -14.25 3.87 1.90
N LEU A 88 -13.20 3.76 2.71
CA LEU A 88 -12.50 2.50 2.96
C LEU A 88 -13.40 1.48 3.69
N MET A 89 -14.13 1.89 4.72
CA MET A 89 -15.09 1.01 5.42
C MET A 89 -16.23 0.55 4.49
N ASP A 90 -16.80 1.46 3.70
CA ASP A 90 -17.85 1.16 2.72
C ASP A 90 -17.34 0.17 1.65
N ALA A 91 -16.03 0.16 1.40
CA ALA A 91 -15.35 -0.78 0.53
C ALA A 91 -14.91 -2.10 1.21
N GLY A 92 -15.28 -2.31 2.48
CA GLY A 92 -14.96 -3.52 3.24
C GLY A 92 -13.58 -3.55 3.88
N ILE A 93 -12.85 -2.43 3.90
CA ILE A 93 -11.54 -2.31 4.57
C ILE A 93 -11.73 -2.02 6.05
N LEU A 94 -11.11 -2.83 6.90
CA LEU A 94 -11.08 -2.61 8.34
C LEU A 94 -10.18 -1.42 8.69
N ILE A 95 -10.71 -0.48 9.47
CA ILE A 95 -9.92 0.59 10.09
C ILE A 95 -9.35 0.08 11.41
N ASN A 96 -8.10 -0.36 11.41
CA ASN A 96 -7.42 -0.91 12.58
C ASN A 96 -7.26 0.10 13.71
N ARG A 97 -7.05 1.38 13.37
CA ARG A 97 -7.08 2.49 14.33
C ARG A 97 -7.87 3.64 13.70
N PRO A 98 -9.08 3.94 14.18
CA PRO A 98 -9.87 5.05 13.63
C PRO A 98 -9.24 6.40 13.96
N PRO A 99 -9.59 7.47 13.21
CA PRO A 99 -9.05 8.81 13.43
C PRO A 99 -9.21 9.27 14.88
N ARG A 100 -8.09 9.43 15.60
CA ARG A 100 -8.06 10.12 16.89
C ARG A 100 -7.82 11.60 16.63
N ASP A 101 -8.67 12.46 17.19
CA ASP A 101 -8.65 13.91 17.03
C ASP A 101 -8.61 14.39 15.57
N GLY A 102 -9.09 13.57 14.63
CA GLY A 102 -9.16 13.89 13.21
C GLY A 102 -7.81 13.95 12.48
N GLN A 103 -6.73 13.40 13.05
CA GLN A 103 -5.39 13.57 12.46
C GLN A 103 -4.80 12.30 11.85
N MET A 104 -5.07 11.13 12.41
CA MET A 104 -4.34 9.92 12.04
C MET A 104 -5.18 8.64 12.17
N ALA A 105 -5.12 7.78 11.15
CA ALA A 105 -5.74 6.46 11.14
C ALA A 105 -4.79 5.39 10.61
N PHE A 106 -5.06 4.13 10.94
CA PHE A 106 -4.33 2.99 10.40
C PHE A 106 -5.27 1.98 9.77
N ILE A 107 -4.85 1.47 8.61
CA ILE A 107 -5.41 0.31 7.93
C ILE A 107 -4.30 -0.71 7.66
N ARG A 108 -4.66 -1.89 7.16
CA ARG A 108 -3.70 -2.90 6.72
C ARG A 108 -4.02 -3.40 5.32
N SER A 109 -2.97 -3.68 4.54
CA SER A 109 -3.08 -4.34 3.24
C SER A 109 -3.47 -5.82 3.40
N PRO A 110 -3.83 -6.53 2.32
CA PRO A 110 -4.10 -7.96 2.36
C PRO A 110 -2.94 -8.78 2.93
N ASP A 111 -1.70 -8.37 2.65
CA ASP A 111 -0.47 -8.98 3.15
C ASP A 111 -0.03 -8.41 4.51
N ASN A 112 -0.97 -7.81 5.25
CA ASN A 112 -0.80 -7.31 6.61
C ASN A 112 0.24 -6.18 6.74
N ILE A 113 0.56 -5.46 5.66
CA ILE A 113 1.40 -4.25 5.74
C ILE A 113 0.60 -3.10 6.34
N SER A 114 1.14 -2.48 7.39
CA SER A 114 0.52 -1.33 8.05
C SER A 114 0.60 -0.08 7.19
N ILE A 115 -0.52 0.62 7.04
CA ILE A 115 -0.62 1.89 6.30
C ILE A 115 -1.16 2.97 7.25
N GLU A 116 -0.39 4.03 7.43
CA GLU A 116 -0.75 5.24 8.16
C GLU A 116 -1.39 6.24 7.20
N LEU A 117 -2.56 6.77 7.59
CA LEU A 117 -3.24 7.86 6.91
C LEU A 117 -3.18 9.10 7.79
N LEU A 118 -2.68 10.21 7.24
CA LEU A 118 -2.54 11.48 7.93
C LEU A 118 -3.42 12.54 7.28
N GLN A 119 -4.20 13.25 8.10
CA GLN A 119 -4.97 14.41 7.66
C GLN A 119 -4.02 15.49 7.15
N LYS A 120 -4.33 16.06 5.99
CA LYS A 120 -3.67 17.27 5.51
C LYS A 120 -3.97 18.43 6.46
N GLY A 121 -2.92 19.10 6.92
CA GLY A 121 -2.99 20.19 7.89
C GLY A 121 -3.83 21.37 7.43
#